data_AF-A5FDP8-F1
#
_entry.id   AF-A5FDP8-F1
#
_cell.length_a   1.000
_cell.length_b   1.000
_cell.length_c   1.000
_cell.angle_alpha   90.00
_cell.angle_beta   90.00
_cell.angle_gamma   90.00
#
_symmetry.space_group_name_H-M   'P 1'
#
loop_
_entity.id
_entity.type
_entity.pdbx_description
1 polymer ?
#
loop_
_entity_poly.entity_id
_entity_poly.type
_entity_poly.pdbx_seq_one_letter_code
_entity_poly.pdbx_strand_id
1 'polypeptide(L)'
;MERENSNRSRRITLRLTEKEYAKIESLFKASTCRKLSDYIRRHLFCRPITSTYRNQSLDDLMEETVVLSSELRAIGNNINQIARKVNTLKMIPDFKGHLYLFEVQRKKLSDKMEEISSHTQKISEQWLQS
;
A
#
# COMPACT_ATOMS: atom_id res chain seq x y z
N MET A 1 4.37 -5.86 47.73
CA MET A 1 3.82 -5.56 46.40
C MET A 1 2.34 -5.34 46.55
N GLU A 2 1.88 -4.12 46.29
CA GLU A 2 0.49 -3.70 46.50
C GLU A 2 -0.47 -4.46 45.57
N ARG A 3 -1.64 -4.84 46.09
CA ARG A 3 -2.71 -5.44 45.29
C ARG A 3 -3.32 -4.33 44.44
N GLU A 4 -3.00 -4.27 43.15
CA GLU A 4 -3.70 -3.39 42.22
C GLU A 4 -5.19 -3.72 42.24
N ASN A 5 -5.99 -2.77 42.72
CA ASN A 5 -7.44 -2.89 42.81
C ASN A 5 -8.01 -2.73 41.39
N SER A 6 -8.10 -3.83 40.63
CA SER A 6 -8.61 -3.90 39.25
C SER A 6 -10.12 -3.54 39.11
N ASN A 7 -10.80 -3.29 40.23
CA ASN A 7 -12.23 -3.00 40.23
C ASN A 7 -12.54 -1.62 39.65
N ARG A 8 -13.34 -1.61 38.58
CA ARG A 8 -13.80 -0.41 37.87
C ARG A 8 -14.81 0.36 38.73
N SER A 9 -14.35 1.42 39.38
CA SER A 9 -15.12 2.16 40.40
C SER A 9 -15.83 3.43 39.90
N ARG A 10 -15.45 3.96 38.73
CA ARG A 10 -15.99 5.23 38.19
C ARG A 10 -16.87 5.01 36.96
N ARG A 11 -17.98 5.74 36.86
CA ARG A 11 -18.92 5.73 35.72
C ARG A 11 -18.85 7.07 34.99
N ILE A 12 -18.87 7.02 33.66
CA ILE A 12 -18.99 8.19 32.78
C ILE A 12 -20.36 8.10 32.12
N THR A 13 -21.17 9.16 32.25
CA THR A 13 -22.51 9.24 31.64
C THR A 13 -22.51 10.34 30.59
N LEU A 14 -22.93 10.01 29.37
CA LEU A 14 -23.01 10.93 28.24
C LEU A 14 -24.43 10.89 27.68
N ARG A 15 -24.99 12.04 27.32
CA ARG A 15 -26.23 12.11 26.53
C ARG A 15 -25.86 12.13 25.06
N LEU A 16 -26.49 11.25 24.29
CA LEU A 16 -26.31 11.13 22.85
C LEU A 16 -27.64 11.43 22.17
N THR A 17 -27.59 12.04 21.00
CA THR A 17 -28.71 12.08 20.08
C THR A 17 -28.95 10.70 19.47
N GLU A 18 -30.15 10.44 18.95
CA GLU A 18 -30.49 9.15 18.33
C GLU A 18 -29.54 8.80 17.17
N LYS A 19 -29.15 9.80 16.37
CA LYS A 19 -28.22 9.62 15.24
C LYS A 19 -26.83 9.19 15.71
N GLU A 20 -26.33 9.80 16.78
CA GLU A 20 -25.03 9.45 17.35
C GLU A 20 -25.05 8.05 17.96
N TYR A 21 -26.14 7.70 18.65
CA TYR A 21 -26.31 6.37 19.21
C TYR A 21 -26.39 5.29 18.13
N ALA A 22 -27.18 5.51 17.08
CA ALA A 22 -27.30 4.59 15.95
C ALA A 22 -25.96 4.34 15.25
N LYS A 23 -25.12 5.37 15.12
CA LYS A 23 -23.76 5.24 14.58
C LYS A 23 -22.85 4.39 15.47
N ILE A 24 -22.93 4.57 16.78
CA ILE A 24 -22.17 3.74 17.73
C ILE A 24 -22.65 2.29 17.69
N GLU A 25 -23.96 2.07 17.59
CA GLU A 25 -24.56 0.75 17.54
C GLU A 25 -24.20 -0.01 16.25
N SER A 26 -24.19 0.66 15.09
CA SER A 26 -23.80 0.03 13.82
C SER A 26 -22.33 -0.42 13.85
N LEU A 27 -21.44 0.44 14.34
CA LEU A 27 -20.02 0.11 14.51
C LEU A 27 -19.80 -0.99 15.54
N PHE A 28 -20.60 -1.03 16.62
CA PHE A 28 -20.57 -2.10 17.59
C PHE A 28 -20.96 -3.45 16.96
N LYS A 29 -22.04 -3.48 16.17
CA LYS A 29 -22.51 -4.69 15.45
C LYS A 29 -21.48 -5.20 14.45
N ALA A 30 -20.70 -4.32 13.84
CA ALA A 30 -19.61 -4.68 12.94
C ALA A 30 -18.34 -5.17 13.67
N SER A 31 -18.26 -5.02 14.99
CA SER A 31 -17.09 -5.40 15.78
C SER A 31 -17.20 -6.82 16.35
N THR A 32 -16.08 -7.41 16.75
CA THR A 32 -16.02 -8.71 17.44
C THR A 32 -16.37 -8.63 18.93
N CYS A 33 -16.85 -7.47 19.42
CA CYS A 33 -17.13 -7.24 20.82
C CYS A 33 -18.49 -7.83 21.23
N ARG A 34 -18.54 -8.51 22.38
CA ARG A 34 -19.80 -9.09 22.92
C ARG A 34 -20.67 -8.10 23.68
N LYS A 35 -20.10 -6.98 24.13
CA LYS A 35 -20.78 -5.96 24.95
C LYS A 35 -20.44 -4.56 24.47
N LEU A 36 -21.45 -3.69 24.40
CA LEU A 36 -21.30 -2.30 23.99
C LEU A 36 -20.31 -1.54 24.89
N SER A 37 -20.31 -1.81 26.19
CA SER A 37 -19.40 -1.18 27.15
C SER A 37 -17.94 -1.58 26.94
N ASP A 38 -17.68 -2.79 26.43
CA ASP A 38 -16.33 -3.23 26.08
C ASP A 38 -15.87 -2.61 24.76
N TYR A 39 -16.78 -2.48 23.79
CA TYR A 39 -16.53 -1.76 22.55
C TYR A 39 -16.18 -0.28 22.81
N ILE A 40 -17.01 0.42 23.59
CA ILE A 40 -16.79 1.83 23.96
C ILE A 40 -15.47 1.99 24.73
N ARG A 41 -15.14 1.07 25.64
CA ARG A 41 -13.89 1.13 26.40
C ARG A 41 -12.67 0.91 25.52
N ARG A 42 -12.71 -0.06 24.61
CA ARG A 42 -11.66 -0.27 23.60
C ARG A 42 -11.50 0.98 22.73
N HIS A 43 -12.60 1.59 22.30
CA HIS A 43 -12.54 2.82 21.51
C HIS A 43 -12.00 4.04 22.28
N LEU A 44 -12.27 4.15 23.59
CA LEU A 44 -11.82 5.27 24.45
C LEU A 44 -10.37 5.13 24.94
N PHE A 45 -9.94 3.93 25.32
CA PHE A 45 -8.65 3.70 25.98
C PHE A 45 -7.63 2.95 25.10
N CYS A 46 -8.06 2.34 23.99
CA CYS A 46 -7.16 1.76 22.99
C CYS A 46 -7.16 2.65 21.73
N ARG A 47 -6.47 3.79 21.79
CA ARG A 47 -5.86 4.38 20.59
C ARG A 47 -4.34 4.15 20.70
N PRO A 48 -3.67 3.61 19.69
CA PRO A 48 -3.79 4.02 18.31
C PRO A 48 -4.99 3.36 17.66
N ILE A 49 -5.85 4.21 17.11
CA ILE A 49 -6.64 3.81 15.96
C ILE A 49 -5.60 3.59 14.86
N THR A 50 -5.09 2.37 14.72
CA THR A 50 -5.06 1.78 13.39
C THR A 50 -6.52 1.49 13.04
N SER A 51 -7.28 2.56 12.81
CA SER A 51 -8.23 2.48 11.71
C SER A 51 -7.26 2.29 10.58
N THR A 52 -7.09 1.06 10.16
CA THR A 52 -6.81 0.79 8.77
C THR A 52 -7.93 1.50 8.03
N TYR A 53 -7.77 2.81 7.81
CA TYR A 53 -8.37 3.49 6.70
C TYR A 53 -7.64 2.88 5.52
N ARG A 54 -8.01 1.62 5.22
CA ARG A 54 -7.68 0.96 3.99
C ARG A 54 -8.49 1.73 2.99
N ASN A 55 -7.87 2.81 2.52
CA ASN A 55 -8.47 3.66 1.54
C ASN A 55 -8.58 2.78 0.32
N GLN A 56 -9.79 2.30 0.02
CA GLN A 56 -10.01 1.41 -1.11
C GLN A 56 -9.41 2.01 -2.38
N SER A 57 -9.45 3.34 -2.54
CA SER A 57 -8.78 4.01 -3.65
C SER A 57 -7.25 3.89 -3.64
N LEU A 58 -6.60 3.83 -2.47
CA LEU A 58 -5.17 3.51 -2.38
C LEU A 58 -4.88 2.03 -2.64
N ASP A 59 -5.77 1.13 -2.23
CA ASP A 59 -5.64 -0.30 -2.57
C ASP A 59 -5.76 -0.53 -4.07
N ASP A 60 -6.77 0.07 -4.69
CA ASP A 60 -7.01 0.01 -6.13
C ASP A 60 -5.82 0.63 -6.89
N LEU A 61 -5.29 1.77 -6.43
CA LEU A 61 -4.07 2.36 -6.99
C LEU A 61 -2.85 1.44 -6.81
N MET A 62 -2.74 0.74 -5.69
CA MET A 62 -1.62 -0.17 -5.44
C MET A 62 -1.71 -1.43 -6.32
N GLU A 63 -2.91 -1.94 -6.56
CA GLU A 63 -3.16 -3.02 -7.51
C GLU A 63 -2.84 -2.57 -8.94
N GLU A 64 -3.31 -1.40 -9.37
CA GLU A 64 -3.01 -0.82 -10.68
C GLU A 64 -1.51 -0.59 -10.89
N THR A 65 -0.80 -0.06 -9.88
CA THR A 65 0.65 0.17 -9.98
C THR A 65 1.46 -1.12 -10.04
N VAL A 66 1.02 -2.18 -9.38
CA VAL A 66 1.62 -3.52 -9.52
C VAL A 66 1.44 -4.06 -10.93
N VAL A 67 0.23 -3.95 -11.48
CA VAL A 67 -0.06 -4.36 -12.87
C VAL A 67 0.80 -3.57 -13.85
N LEU A 68 0.80 -2.24 -13.78
CA LEU A 68 1.60 -1.37 -14.65
C LEU A 68 3.10 -1.67 -14.54
N SER A 69 3.60 -1.94 -13.33
CA SER A 69 5.01 -2.33 -13.13
C SER A 69 5.33 -3.67 -13.81
N SER A 70 4.39 -4.62 -13.79
CA SER A 70 4.58 -5.91 -14.48
C SER A 70 4.59 -5.75 -16.00
N GLU A 71 3.72 -4.89 -16.55
CA GLU A 71 3.66 -4.57 -17.97
C GLU A 71 4.93 -3.87 -18.44
N LEU A 72 5.39 -2.86 -17.69
CA LEU A 72 6.63 -2.15 -17.99
C LEU A 72 7.83 -3.12 -18.00
N ARG A 73 7.80 -4.16 -17.16
CA ARG A 73 8.86 -5.18 -17.06
C ARG A 73 8.83 -6.09 -18.29
N ALA A 74 7.64 -6.47 -18.73
CA ALA A 74 7.45 -7.22 -19.97
C ALA A 74 7.94 -6.42 -21.19
N ILE A 75 7.64 -5.12 -21.25
CA ILE A 75 8.16 -4.22 -22.29
C ILE A 75 9.69 -4.15 -22.23
N GLY A 76 10.28 -3.97 -21.05
CA GLY A 76 11.72 -3.97 -20.85
C GLY A 76 12.38 -5.26 -21.32
N ASN A 77 11.75 -6.41 -21.05
CA ASN A 77 12.22 -7.72 -21.54
C ASN A 77 12.15 -7.81 -23.07
N ASN A 78 11.06 -7.34 -23.69
CA ASN A 78 10.94 -7.32 -25.15
C ASN A 78 11.99 -6.42 -25.79
N ILE A 79 12.23 -5.24 -25.23
CA ILE A 79 13.31 -4.34 -25.66
C ILE A 79 14.66 -5.05 -25.54
N ASN A 80 14.90 -5.79 -24.46
CA ASN A 80 16.15 -6.52 -24.27
C ASN A 80 16.31 -7.69 -25.26
N GLN A 81 15.21 -8.34 -25.65
CA GLN A 81 15.21 -9.36 -26.71
C GLN A 81 15.51 -8.75 -28.07
N ILE A 82 14.90 -7.60 -28.40
CA ILE A 82 15.19 -6.85 -29.64
C ILE A 82 16.65 -6.41 -29.63
N ALA A 83 17.15 -5.88 -28.51
CA ALA A 83 18.54 -5.50 -28.34
C ALA A 83 19.49 -6.66 -28.67
N ARG A 84 19.21 -7.85 -28.11
CA ARG A 84 19.98 -9.07 -28.38
C ARG A 84 19.92 -9.44 -29.86
N LYS A 85 18.72 -9.45 -30.47
CA LYS A 85 18.53 -9.74 -31.90
C LYS A 85 19.32 -8.78 -32.79
N VAL A 86 19.26 -7.47 -32.53
CA VAL A 86 20.02 -6.44 -33.25
C VAL A 86 21.52 -6.64 -33.07
N ASN A 87 21.98 -6.99 -31.87
CA ASN A 87 23.41 -7.23 -31.60
C ASN A 87 23.92 -8.52 -32.28
N THR A 88 23.06 -9.53 -32.51
CA THR A 88 23.36 -10.68 -33.37
C THR A 88 23.32 -10.36 -34.86
N LEU A 89 22.54 -9.36 -35.28
CA LEU A 89 22.43 -8.89 -36.67
C LEU A 89 23.55 -7.91 -37.06
N LYS A 90 24.74 -8.01 -36.44
CA LYS A 90 25.94 -7.23 -36.77
C LYS A 90 26.39 -7.44 -38.22
N MET A 91 25.72 -6.79 -39.16
CA MET A 91 26.17 -6.44 -40.50
C MET A 91 25.24 -5.34 -41.03
N ILE A 92 25.46 -4.07 -40.68
CA ILE A 92 25.26 -2.87 -41.53
C ILE A 92 25.97 -1.68 -40.82
N PRO A 93 26.85 -0.91 -41.51
CA PRO A 93 27.68 0.14 -40.91
C PRO A 93 26.91 1.31 -40.25
N ASP A 94 25.72 1.67 -40.75
CA ASP A 94 24.90 2.79 -40.24
C ASP A 94 24.16 2.48 -38.92
N PHE A 95 24.17 1.23 -38.46
CA PHE A 95 23.41 0.80 -37.29
C PHE A 95 24.07 1.14 -35.95
N LYS A 96 25.36 1.49 -35.93
CA LYS A 96 26.13 1.73 -34.68
C LYS A 96 25.64 2.94 -33.90
N GLY A 97 25.28 4.04 -34.57
CA GLY A 97 24.81 5.26 -33.91
C GLY A 97 23.43 5.07 -33.26
N HIS A 98 22.51 4.44 -33.99
CA HIS A 98 21.18 4.09 -33.46
C HIS A 98 21.25 3.04 -32.34
N LEU A 99 22.18 2.08 -32.43
CA LEU A 99 22.42 1.09 -31.36
C LEU A 99 22.93 1.76 -30.08
N TYR A 100 23.87 2.71 -30.19
CA TYR A 100 24.36 3.46 -29.03
C TYR A 100 23.26 4.27 -28.36
N LEU A 101 22.46 5.01 -29.14
CA LEU A 101 21.34 5.78 -28.60
C LEU A 101 20.29 4.87 -27.94
N PHE A 102 20.00 3.73 -28.55
CA PHE A 102 19.11 2.72 -28.00
C PHE A 102 19.65 2.12 -26.70
N GLU A 103 20.95 1.84 -26.60
CA GLU A 103 21.55 1.35 -25.36
C GLU A 103 21.47 2.38 -24.22
N VAL A 104 21.71 3.66 -24.52
CA VAL A 104 21.54 4.76 -23.57
C VAL A 104 20.09 4.88 -23.12
N GLN A 105 19.12 4.82 -24.04
CA GLN A 105 17.70 4.88 -23.71
C GLN A 105 17.24 3.64 -22.91
N ARG A 106 17.73 2.45 -23.27
CA ARG A 106 17.47 1.21 -22.52
C ARG A 106 17.99 1.30 -21.10
N LYS A 107 19.19 1.86 -20.91
CA LYS A 107 19.75 2.07 -19.57
C LYS A 107 18.90 3.05 -18.77
N LYS A 108 18.54 4.19 -19.35
CA LYS A 108 17.69 5.19 -18.70
C LYS A 108 16.31 4.64 -18.33
N LEU A 109 15.73 3.79 -19.17
CA LEU A 109 14.49 3.07 -18.88
C LEU A 109 14.66 2.09 -17.72
N SER A 110 15.75 1.33 -17.70
CA SER A 110 16.09 0.41 -16.60
C SER A 110 16.24 1.14 -15.28
N ASP A 111 16.98 2.25 -15.27
CA ASP A 111 17.19 3.07 -14.07
C ASP A 111 15.85 3.61 -13.53
N LYS A 112 14.96 4.09 -14.42
CA LYS A 112 13.62 4.53 -14.03
C LYS A 112 12.73 3.39 -13.56
N MET A 113 12.91 2.20 -14.11
CA MET A 113 12.17 1.01 -13.67
C MET A 113 12.60 0.57 -12.27
N GLU A 114 13.90 0.63 -11.95
CA GLU A 114 14.40 0.40 -10.60
C GLU A 114 13.89 1.46 -9.61
N GLU A 115 13.88 2.73 -10.02
CA GLU A 115 13.35 3.82 -9.20
C GLU A 115 11.86 3.62 -8.88
N ILE A 116 11.04 3.26 -9.87
CA ILE A 116 9.62 2.90 -9.68
C ILE A 116 9.50 1.72 -8.72
N SER A 117 10.24 0.64 -8.95
CA SER A 117 10.20 -0.54 -8.10
C SER A 117 10.57 -0.22 -6.65
N SER A 118 11.57 0.64 -6.44
CA SER A 118 11.97 1.12 -5.10
C SER A 118 10.86 1.98 -4.46
N HIS A 119 10.20 2.85 -5.22
CA HIS A 119 9.07 3.63 -4.71
C HIS A 119 7.88 2.75 -4.35
N THR A 120 7.53 1.77 -5.18
CA THR A 120 6.48 0.79 -4.91
C THR A 120 6.80 -0.03 -3.66
N GLN A 121 8.06 -0.44 -3.48
CA GLN A 121 8.49 -1.15 -2.28
C GLN A 121 8.37 -0.27 -1.03
N LYS A 122 8.82 0.99 -1.07
CA LYS A 122 8.67 1.93 0.06
C LYS A 122 7.21 2.16 0.44
N ILE A 123 6.33 2.32 -0.55
CA ILE A 123 4.89 2.47 -0.31
C ILE A 123 4.33 1.18 0.32
N SER A 124 4.71 0.01 -0.20
CA SER A 124 4.28 -1.28 0.35
C SER A 124 4.76 -1.49 1.80
N GLU A 125 5.99 -1.08 2.13
CA GLU A 125 6.54 -1.19 3.49
C GLU A 125 5.82 -0.27 4.46
N GLN A 126 5.55 0.98 4.06
CA GLN A 126 4.75 1.93 4.85
C GLN A 126 3.31 1.45 5.04
N TRP A 127 2.75 0.78 4.03
CA TRP A 127 1.41 0.22 4.04
C TRP A 127 1.28 -1.00 4.95
N LEU A 128 2.27 -1.91 4.96
CA LEU A 128 2.31 -3.09 5.85
C LEU A 128 2.55 -2.73 7.33
N GLN A 129 3.05 -1.53 7.62
CA GLN A 129 3.27 -1.01 8.98
C GLN A 129 2.05 -0.28 9.56
N SER A 130 0.98 -0.08 8.77
CA SER A 130 -0.24 0.68 9.13
C SER A 130 -1.41 -0.19 9.58
#